data_AF-A0A397V4F2-F1
#
_entry.id   AF-A0A397V4F2-F1
#
_cell.length_a   1.000
_cell.length_b   1.000
_cell.length_c   1.000
_cell.angle_alpha   90.00
_cell.angle_beta   90.00
_cell.angle_gamma   90.00
#
_symmetry.space_group_name_H-M   'P 1'
#
loop_
_entity.id
_entity.type
_entity.pdbx_description
1 polymer ?
#
loop_
_entity_poly.entity_id
_entity_poly.type
_entity_poly.pdbx_seq_one_letter_code
_entity_poly.pdbx_strand_id
1 'polypeptide(L)'
;MTNDGQRRIWTREDEDILCSKHIGCSVMVSAFICPCHGLLQLSEEQFSANPHVKYRDTFVVPSVQEDGYWRSEHMLEQLEQRVTPIFEILHPGCVGVFCFDQ
;
A
#
# COMPACT_ATOMS: atom_id res chain seq x y z
N MET A 1 3.32 11.70 22.43
CA MET A 1 2.43 12.72 21.83
C MET A 1 1.36 11.97 21.08
N THR A 2 0.16 11.87 21.66
CA THR A 2 -0.97 11.11 21.11
C THR A 2 -1.70 11.98 20.11
N ASN A 3 -1.75 11.56 18.85
CA ASN A 3 -2.49 12.22 17.78
C ASN A 3 -3.94 11.68 17.77
N ASP A 4 -4.76 12.14 18.70
CA ASP A 4 -6.21 11.93 18.62
C ASP A 4 -6.77 12.99 17.69
N GLY A 5 -6.86 12.65 16.39
CA GLY A 5 -7.39 13.54 15.37
C GLY A 5 -8.78 14.07 15.77
N GLN A 6 -8.86 15.35 16.13
CA GLN A 6 -10.13 15.97 16.51
C GLN A 6 -11.04 16.07 15.28
N ARG A 7 -12.07 15.21 15.24
CA ARG A 7 -13.16 15.29 14.26
C ARG A 7 -14.18 16.32 14.76
N ARG A 8 -14.47 17.38 13.99
CA ARG A 8 -15.59 18.28 14.30
C ARG A 8 -16.88 17.64 13.82
N ILE A 9 -17.79 17.38 14.74
CA ILE A 9 -19.14 16.88 14.49
C ILE A 9 -20.10 17.94 15.03
N TRP A 10 -21.10 18.32 14.24
CA TRP A 10 -22.16 19.21 14.72
C TRP A 10 -23.24 18.34 15.36
N THR A 11 -23.40 18.43 16.67
CA THR A 11 -24.47 17.77 17.45
C THR A 11 -25.36 18.82 18.10
N ARG A 12 -26.60 18.45 18.43
CA ARG A 12 -27.48 19.28 19.26
C ARG A 12 -27.05 19.16 20.73
N GLU A 13 -27.34 20.18 21.55
CA GLU A 13 -26.84 20.29 22.95
C GLU A 13 -27.19 19.09 23.85
N ASP A 14 -28.18 18.26 23.48
CA ASP A 14 -28.75 17.22 24.33
C ASP A 14 -28.48 15.78 23.83
N GLU A 15 -27.64 15.59 22.81
CA GLU A 15 -27.36 14.27 22.23
C GLU A 15 -25.90 13.83 22.43
N ASP A 16 -25.70 12.82 23.30
CA ASP A 16 -24.47 12.04 23.34
C ASP A 16 -24.45 11.04 22.17
N ILE A 17 -24.03 11.51 20.99
CA ILE A 17 -23.83 10.63 19.85
C ILE A 17 -22.49 9.90 20.04
N LEU A 18 -22.55 8.64 20.47
CA LEU A 18 -21.49 7.68 20.17
C LEU A 18 -21.37 7.57 18.64
N CYS A 19 -20.51 8.39 18.04
CA CYS A 19 -20.14 8.23 16.64
C CYS A 19 -19.37 6.94 16.49
N SER A 20 -20.12 5.88 16.22
CA SER A 20 -19.59 4.67 15.65
C SER A 20 -18.76 5.00 14.40
N LYS A 21 -17.75 4.18 14.11
CA LYS A 21 -16.78 4.36 13.00
C LYS A 21 -17.44 4.22 11.62
N HIS A 22 -18.49 4.98 11.34
CA HIS A 22 -19.24 4.89 10.10
C HIS A 22 -18.91 6.10 9.24
N ILE A 23 -18.56 5.83 7.99
CA ILE A 23 -18.42 6.80 6.91
C ILE A 23 -17.13 7.64 7.05
N GLY A 24 -16.02 6.94 7.22
CA GLY A 24 -14.73 7.38 6.69
C GLY A 24 -14.19 6.23 5.85
N CYS A 25 -13.96 6.43 4.55
CA CYS A 25 -13.33 5.43 3.72
C CYS A 25 -11.94 5.14 4.31
N SER A 26 -11.76 3.95 4.89
CA SER A 26 -10.43 3.48 5.27
C SER A 26 -9.62 3.26 4.01
N VAL A 27 -8.43 3.86 3.96
CA VAL A 27 -7.47 3.60 2.90
C VAL A 27 -6.56 2.48 3.39
N MET A 28 -6.56 1.36 2.69
CA MET A 28 -5.50 0.36 2.86
C MET A 28 -4.35 0.74 1.93
N VAL A 29 -3.13 0.59 2.42
CA VAL A 29 -1.91 0.82 1.65
C VAL A 29 -1.02 -0.39 1.82
N SER A 30 -0.56 -0.96 0.72
CA SER A 30 0.42 -2.04 0.71
C SER A 30 1.70 -1.60 0.02
N ALA A 31 2.86 -1.96 0.57
CA ALA A 31 4.18 -1.66 0.02
C ALA A 31 5.19 -2.71 0.46
N PHE A 32 6.25 -2.89 -0.33
CA PHE A 32 7.34 -3.81 -0.01
C PHE A 32 8.60 -3.03 0.38
N ILE A 33 9.26 -3.48 1.45
CA ILE A 33 10.49 -2.87 1.98
C ILE A 33 11.61 -3.90 1.91
N CYS A 34 12.75 -3.46 1.39
CA CYS A 34 13.99 -4.20 1.32
C CYS A 34 14.98 -3.68 2.38
N PRO A 35 15.67 -4.55 3.14
CA PRO A 35 16.59 -4.12 4.19
C PRO A 35 17.74 -3.22 3.73
N CYS A 36 18.18 -3.32 2.47
CA CYS A 36 19.36 -2.59 1.99
C CYS A 36 19.07 -1.17 1.50
N HIS A 37 17.83 -0.85 1.09
CA HIS A 37 17.50 0.45 0.50
C HIS A 37 16.10 0.97 0.86
N GLY A 38 15.37 0.28 1.73
CA GLY A 38 14.06 0.70 2.17
C GLY A 38 13.00 0.32 1.14
N LEU A 39 12.19 1.28 0.71
CA LEU A 39 11.08 1.00 -0.19
C LEU A 39 11.57 0.38 -1.52
N LEU A 40 10.91 -0.70 -1.94
CA LEU A 40 11.18 -1.32 -3.23
C LEU A 40 10.64 -0.43 -4.37
N GLN A 41 11.52 0.40 -4.93
CA GLN A 41 11.23 1.39 -5.96
C GLN A 41 12.44 1.62 -6.87
N LEU A 42 12.20 1.85 -8.16
CA LEU A 42 13.21 2.18 -9.15
C LEU A 42 13.57 3.68 -9.14
N SER A 43 14.83 3.99 -9.46
CA SER A 43 15.21 5.35 -9.86
C SER A 43 14.56 5.73 -11.20
N GLU A 44 14.55 7.03 -11.53
CA GLU A 44 14.00 7.49 -12.82
C GLU A 44 14.81 6.97 -14.01
N GLU A 45 16.12 6.82 -13.85
CA GLU A 45 17.01 6.27 -14.88
C GLU A 45 16.71 4.78 -15.08
N GLN A 46 16.57 4.02 -13.99
CA GLN A 46 16.23 2.59 -14.04
C GLN A 46 14.84 2.37 -14.66
N PHE A 47 13.86 3.18 -14.30
CA PHE A 47 12.52 3.08 -14.87
C PHE A 47 12.52 3.41 -16.37
N SER A 48 13.24 4.46 -16.77
CA SER A 48 13.37 4.86 -18.18
C SER A 48 14.12 3.84 -19.03
N ALA A 49 15.11 3.15 -18.44
CA ALA A 49 15.86 2.08 -19.11
C ALA A 49 15.08 0.78 -19.25
N ASN A 50 14.00 0.59 -18.48
CA ASN A 50 13.21 -0.65 -18.44
C ASN A 50 11.74 -0.39 -18.81
N PRO A 51 11.44 -0.03 -20.08
CA PRO A 51 10.08 0.36 -20.51
C PRO A 51 9.05 -0.78 -20.46
N HIS A 52 9.50 -2.03 -20.28
CA HIS A 52 8.63 -3.19 -20.09
C HIS A 52 8.00 -3.24 -18.69
N VAL A 53 8.58 -2.52 -17.71
CA VAL A 53 8.02 -2.43 -16.36
C VAL A 53 6.98 -1.33 -16.31
N LYS A 54 5.78 -1.69 -15.86
CA LYS A 54 4.63 -0.78 -15.84
C LYS A 54 4.65 0.20 -14.65
N TYR A 55 5.29 -0.18 -13.54
CA TYR A 55 5.24 0.56 -12.28
C TYR A 55 6.65 0.86 -11.77
N ARG A 56 6.86 2.08 -11.31
CA ARG A 56 8.15 2.50 -10.71
C ARG A 56 8.30 1.99 -9.27
N ASP A 57 7.19 1.89 -8.54
CA ASP A 57 7.14 1.52 -7.13
C ASP A 57 6.13 0.40 -6.87
N THR A 58 6.23 -0.16 -5.67
CA THR A 58 5.35 -1.22 -5.20
C THR A 58 4.09 -0.73 -4.49
N PHE A 59 3.85 0.59 -4.38
CA PHE A 59 2.69 1.09 -3.63
C PHE A 59 1.39 0.73 -4.31
N VAL A 60 0.51 0.05 -3.57
CA VAL A 60 -0.87 -0.16 -3.97
C VAL A 60 -1.79 0.45 -2.93
N VAL A 61 -2.63 1.36 -3.41
CA VAL A 61 -3.76 1.90 -2.68
C VAL A 61 -5.00 1.30 -3.33
N PRO A 62 -5.50 0.14 -2.87
CA PRO A 62 -6.80 -0.35 -3.31
C PRO A 62 -7.83 0.76 -3.07
N SER A 63 -8.40 1.27 -4.15
CA SER A 63 -9.63 2.04 -4.02
C SER A 63 -10.69 1.12 -3.41
N VAL A 64 -11.57 1.70 -2.61
CA VAL A 64 -12.73 1.01 -2.05
C VAL A 64 -13.59 0.50 -3.21
N GLN A 65 -13.28 -0.69 -3.75
CA GLN A 65 -14.19 -1.45 -4.60
C GLN A 65 -15.25 -2.09 -3.70
N GLU A 66 -16.36 -2.55 -4.29
CA GLU A 66 -17.66 -2.77 -3.63
C GLU A 66 -17.65 -3.58 -2.32
N ASP A 67 -16.62 -4.41 -2.08
CA ASP A 67 -16.45 -5.21 -0.85
C ASP A 67 -15.41 -4.64 0.15
N GLY A 68 -14.63 -3.62 -0.22
CA GLY A 68 -13.81 -2.78 0.67
C GLY A 68 -12.56 -3.39 1.33
N TYR A 69 -12.26 -4.69 1.13
CA TYR A 69 -11.17 -5.38 1.83
C TYR A 69 -10.05 -5.89 0.89
N TRP A 70 -8.81 -5.78 1.36
CA TRP A 70 -7.64 -6.42 0.75
C TRP A 70 -7.72 -7.93 0.95
N ARG A 71 -7.32 -8.70 -0.07
CA ARG A 71 -7.42 -10.17 -0.08
C ARG A 71 -6.11 -10.74 -0.62
N SER A 72 -5.92 -12.05 -0.44
CA SER A 72 -4.73 -12.76 -0.92
C SER A 72 -4.50 -12.58 -2.42
N GLU A 73 -5.56 -12.51 -3.21
CA GLU A 73 -5.48 -12.33 -4.66
C GLU A 73 -4.83 -10.98 -5.00
N HIS A 74 -5.22 -9.92 -4.30
CA HIS A 74 -4.64 -8.58 -4.48
C HIS A 74 -3.14 -8.54 -4.13
N MET A 75 -2.72 -9.34 -3.12
CA MET A 75 -1.31 -9.48 -2.77
C MET A 75 -0.52 -10.20 -3.88
N LEU A 76 -1.05 -11.30 -4.41
CA LEU A 76 -0.43 -12.03 -5.53
C LEU A 76 -0.31 -11.15 -6.78
N GLU A 77 -1.36 -10.41 -7.11
CA GLU A 77 -1.33 -9.44 -8.22
C GLU A 77 -0.26 -8.37 -8.02
N GLN A 78 -0.15 -7.81 -6.81
CA GLN A 78 0.90 -6.84 -6.49
C GLN A 78 2.29 -7.46 -6.63
N LEU A 79 2.46 -8.70 -6.17
CA LEU A 79 3.73 -9.42 -6.22
C LEU A 79 4.16 -9.65 -7.68
N GLU A 80 3.28 -10.20 -8.50
CA GLU A 80 3.56 -10.52 -9.91
C GLU A 80 3.75 -9.27 -10.77
N GLN A 81 2.89 -8.26 -10.61
CA GLN A 81 2.85 -7.12 -11.52
C GLN A 81 3.82 -6.00 -11.15
N ARG A 82 4.23 -5.91 -9.87
CA ARG A 82 5.06 -4.80 -9.38
C ARG A 82 6.34 -5.28 -8.73
N VAL A 83 6.22 -6.15 -7.73
CA VAL A 83 7.35 -6.52 -6.87
C VAL A 83 8.40 -7.29 -7.65
N THR A 84 8.01 -8.36 -8.34
CA THR A 84 8.94 -9.23 -9.07
C THR A 84 9.73 -8.46 -10.14
N PRO A 85 9.09 -7.68 -11.05
CA PRO A 85 9.85 -6.92 -12.05
C PRO A 85 10.79 -5.87 -11.45
N ILE A 86 10.36 -5.16 -10.40
CA ILE A 86 11.19 -4.15 -9.74
C ILE A 86 12.36 -4.83 -9.01
N PHE A 87 12.11 -5.95 -8.35
CA PHE A 87 13.13 -6.71 -7.62
C PHE A 87 14.22 -7.24 -8.56
N GLU A 88 13.84 -7.81 -9.71
CA GLU A 88 14.80 -8.35 -10.69
C GLU A 88 15.74 -7.28 -11.25
N ILE A 89 15.25 -6.03 -11.41
CA ILE A 89 16.07 -4.90 -11.85
C ILE A 89 17.02 -4.45 -10.74
N LEU A 90 16.55 -4.37 -9.50
CA LEU A 90 17.35 -3.89 -8.37
C LEU A 90 18.37 -4.92 -7.89
N HIS A 91 18.08 -6.21 -8.05
CA HIS A 91 18.87 -7.33 -7.55
C HIS A 91 19.04 -8.42 -8.62
N PRO A 92 19.75 -8.14 -9.73
CA PRO A 92 19.86 -9.07 -10.84
C PRO A 92 20.55 -10.38 -10.42
N GLY A 93 19.90 -11.50 -10.70
CA GLY A 93 20.40 -12.84 -10.39
C GLY A 93 20.26 -13.26 -8.92
N CYS A 94 19.60 -12.45 -8.09
CA CYS A 94 19.29 -12.81 -6.71
C CYS A 94 17.94 -13.53 -6.59
N VAL A 95 17.76 -14.32 -5.53
CA VAL A 95 16.47 -14.90 -5.15
C VAL A 95 15.87 -14.06 -4.02
N GLY A 96 14.68 -13.50 -4.26
CA GLY A 96 13.94 -12.74 -3.26
C GLY A 96 13.14 -13.65 -2.33
N VAL A 97 13.24 -13.41 -1.02
CA VAL A 97 12.37 -14.03 -0.02
C VAL A 97 11.44 -12.94 0.52
N PHE A 98 10.15 -13.09 0.29
CA PHE A 98 9.12 -12.14 0.73
C PHE A 98 8.40 -12.70 1.95
N CYS A 99 8.46 -11.97 3.06
CA CYS A 99 7.81 -12.33 4.30
C CYS A 99 6.50 -11.55 4.46
N PHE A 100 5.44 -12.25 4.83
CA PHE A 100 4.13 -11.68 5.14
C PHE A 100 3.78 -12.02 6.58
N ASP A 101 3.13 -11.10 7.30
CA ASP A 101 2.48 -11.45 8.56
C ASP A 101 1.17 -12.19 8.28
N GLN A 102 0.82 -13.09 9.20
CA GLN A 102 -0.41 -13.90 9.16
C GLN A 102 -1.40 -13.38 10.20
#